data_AF-A0A529PJ81-F1
#
_entry.id   AF-A0A529PJ81-F1
#
_cell.length_a   1.000
_cell.length_b   1.000
_cell.length_c   1.000
_cell.angle_alpha   90.00
_cell.angle_beta   90.00
_cell.angle_gamma   90.00
#
_symmetry.space_group_name_H-M   'P 1'
#
loop_
_entity.id
_entity.type
_entity.pdbx_description
1 polymer ?
#
loop_
_entity_poly.entity_id
_entity_poly.type
_entity_poly.pdbx_seq_one_letter_code
_entity_poly.pdbx_strand_id
1 'polypeptide(L)'
;MTIHDHPGKERTDAVRAFNRFYTRQIGLLDEGLLKSPFSLTEARVLYELAHHDGLVASDLVRDLGLDAGYVSRLLKKFEERGLAERAATEADARRSSIALTQVGRDAFAPLNKDSHAQVQALLDKLPPAEQDRLVKAMGTVQRLLGDLPEPRVPYVLRPLQVGDIGWVTRRQGLIYAQDYGWDETYEALVAEILAEFVRKFDPKWERAW
;
A
#
# COMPACT_ATOMS: atom_id res chain seq x y z
N MET A 1 2.55 23.08 -37.36
CA MET A 1 2.15 23.51 -36.01
C MET A 1 1.82 22.25 -35.23
N THR A 2 2.86 21.61 -34.72
CA THR A 2 2.80 20.22 -34.22
C THR A 2 2.68 20.29 -32.71
N ILE A 3 1.49 19.97 -32.19
CA ILE A 3 1.28 19.79 -30.76
C ILE A 3 2.04 18.51 -30.39
N HIS A 4 3.24 18.66 -29.85
CA HIS A 4 3.92 17.57 -29.16
C HIS A 4 3.13 17.27 -27.89
N ASP A 5 2.16 16.37 -28.01
CA ASP A 5 1.49 15.79 -26.87
C ASP A 5 2.55 15.01 -26.09
N HIS A 6 3.03 15.60 -25.00
CA HIS A 6 4.05 14.95 -24.18
C HIS A 6 3.35 13.81 -23.43
N PRO A 7 3.75 12.54 -23.61
CA PRO A 7 3.14 11.42 -22.89
C PRO A 7 3.19 11.57 -21.36
N GLY A 8 4.09 12.42 -20.84
CA GLY A 8 4.12 12.81 -19.43
C GLY A 8 2.96 13.73 -18.99
N LYS A 9 2.44 14.57 -19.89
CA LYS A 9 1.30 15.47 -19.62
C LYS A 9 0.00 14.67 -19.49
N GLU A 10 -0.26 13.76 -20.44
CA GLU A 10 -1.43 12.87 -20.38
C GLU A 10 -1.46 12.04 -19.09
N ARG A 11 -0.30 11.47 -18.69
CA ARG A 11 -0.17 10.71 -17.44
C ARG A 11 -0.43 11.57 -16.21
N THR A 12 0.12 12.79 -16.18
CA THR A 12 -0.09 13.72 -15.06
C THR A 12 -1.56 14.11 -14.94
N ASP A 13 -2.22 14.41 -16.06
CA ASP A 13 -3.63 14.79 -16.07
C ASP A 13 -4.54 13.64 -15.66
N ALA A 14 -4.21 12.40 -16.04
CA ALA A 14 -4.92 11.19 -15.60
C ALA A 14 -4.84 11.01 -14.07
N VAL A 15 -3.64 11.14 -13.48
CA VAL A 15 -3.47 11.05 -12.01
C VAL A 15 -4.24 12.17 -11.30
N ARG A 16 -4.17 13.41 -11.80
CA ARG A 16 -4.93 14.53 -11.22
C ARG A 16 -6.44 14.34 -11.33
N ALA A 17 -6.92 13.77 -12.43
CA ALA A 17 -8.33 13.44 -12.61
C ALA A 17 -8.78 12.35 -11.64
N PHE A 18 -7.99 11.28 -11.48
CA PHE A 18 -8.23 10.22 -10.50
C PHE A 18 -8.29 10.79 -9.08
N ASN A 19 -7.31 11.60 -8.66
CA ASN A 19 -7.31 12.19 -7.31
C ASN A 19 -8.56 13.02 -7.05
N ARG A 20 -8.97 13.89 -7.99
CA ARG A 20 -10.22 14.68 -7.85
C ARG A 20 -11.47 13.80 -7.78
N PHE A 21 -11.53 12.74 -8.58
CA PHE A 21 -12.61 11.77 -8.54
C PHE A 21 -12.66 11.06 -7.19
N TYR A 22 -11.52 10.54 -6.73
CA TYR A 22 -11.42 9.75 -5.51
C TYR A 22 -11.69 10.58 -4.25
N THR A 23 -11.18 11.81 -4.17
CA THR A 23 -11.46 12.75 -3.07
C THR A 23 -12.96 13.02 -2.90
N ARG A 24 -13.71 13.13 -4.01
CA ARG A 24 -15.18 13.24 -3.96
C ARG A 24 -15.84 11.93 -3.56
N GLN A 25 -15.34 10.80 -4.09
CA GLN A 25 -15.92 9.49 -3.84
C GLN A 25 -15.87 9.10 -2.35
N ILE A 26 -14.80 9.47 -1.65
CA ILE A 26 -14.64 9.20 -0.21
C ILE A 26 -15.24 10.30 0.69
N GLY A 27 -15.87 11.34 0.12
CA GLY A 27 -16.50 12.41 0.89
C GLY A 27 -15.53 13.27 1.71
N LEU A 28 -14.27 13.41 1.26
CA LEU A 28 -13.23 14.10 2.04
C LEU A 28 -13.54 15.59 2.31
N LEU A 29 -14.38 16.18 1.46
CA LEU A 29 -14.76 17.59 1.50
C LEU A 29 -16.09 17.84 2.23
N ASP A 30 -16.75 16.79 2.71
CA ASP A 30 -17.98 16.93 3.48
C ASP A 30 -17.65 17.55 4.86
N GLU A 31 -18.52 18.43 5.37
CA GLU A 31 -18.32 19.06 6.69
C GLU A 31 -18.32 18.00 7.80
N GLY A 32 -17.14 17.77 8.40
CA GLY A 32 -16.91 16.69 9.37
C GLY A 32 -16.76 15.33 8.69
N LEU A 33 -15.74 14.55 9.08
CA LEU A 33 -15.55 13.23 8.47
C LEU A 33 -16.77 12.36 8.81
N LEU A 34 -17.53 11.94 7.79
CA LEU A 34 -18.73 11.11 7.95
C LEU A 34 -19.78 11.73 8.90
N LYS A 35 -19.92 13.07 8.91
CA LYS A 35 -20.78 13.82 9.84
C LYS A 35 -20.40 13.66 11.32
N SER A 36 -19.17 13.21 11.60
CA SER A 36 -18.64 13.15 12.96
C SER A 36 -18.19 14.54 13.44
N PRO A 37 -18.07 14.75 14.76
CA PRO A 37 -17.51 15.98 15.32
C PRO A 37 -15.98 16.08 15.15
N PHE A 38 -15.37 15.15 14.41
CA PHE A 38 -13.92 15.09 14.21
C PHE A 38 -13.56 15.57 12.80
N SER A 39 -12.50 16.39 12.74
CA SER A 39 -11.79 16.64 11.50
C SER A 39 -11.13 15.34 10.99
N LEU A 40 -10.80 15.30 9.70
CA LEU A 40 -10.09 14.18 9.09
C LEU A 40 -8.83 13.78 9.87
N THR A 41 -8.06 14.77 10.31
CA THR A 41 -6.80 14.52 11.04
C THR A 41 -7.06 13.97 12.44
N GLU A 42 -8.06 14.50 13.15
CA GLU A 42 -8.50 13.97 14.44
C GLU A 42 -8.94 12.51 14.31
N ALA A 43 -9.81 12.23 13.33
CA ALA A 43 -10.29 10.90 13.01
C ALA A 43 -9.15 9.93 12.69
N ARG A 44 -8.15 10.37 11.93
CA ARG A 44 -7.00 9.53 11.57
C ARG A 44 -6.14 9.20 12.79
N VAL A 45 -5.88 10.16 13.67
CA VAL A 45 -5.15 9.89 14.92
C VAL A 45 -5.93 8.94 15.83
N LEU A 46 -7.25 9.12 15.97
CA LEU A 46 -8.10 8.18 16.73
C LEU A 46 -8.08 6.77 16.11
N TYR A 47 -8.07 6.66 14.78
CA TYR A 47 -7.96 5.37 14.09
C TYR A 47 -6.66 4.66 14.44
N GLU A 48 -5.51 5.35 14.37
CA GLU A 48 -4.21 4.75 14.71
C GLU A 48 -4.20 4.31 16.18
N LEU A 49 -4.65 5.15 17.10
CA LEU A 49 -4.72 4.84 18.54
C LEU A 49 -5.73 3.73 18.89
N ALA A 50 -6.71 3.47 18.03
CA ALA A 50 -7.70 2.41 18.23
C ALA A 50 -7.22 1.03 17.76
N HIS A 51 -6.26 0.98 16.83
CA HIS A 51 -5.83 -0.26 16.18
C HIS A 51 -4.37 -0.64 16.48
N HIS A 52 -3.59 0.27 17.07
CA HIS A 52 -2.21 0.05 17.45
C HIS A 52 -1.99 0.38 18.92
N ASP A 53 -1.61 -0.64 19.69
CA ASP A 53 -1.25 -0.47 21.09
C ASP A 53 0.17 0.09 21.23
N GLY A 54 0.40 0.87 22.29
CA GLY A 54 1.74 1.33 22.66
C GLY A 54 2.32 2.43 21.77
N LEU A 55 1.53 3.06 20.90
CA LEU A 55 1.97 4.16 20.06
C LEU A 55 2.54 5.32 20.90
N VAL A 56 3.64 5.90 20.43
CA VAL A 56 4.16 7.16 20.96
C VAL A 56 3.93 8.30 19.96
N ALA A 57 4.00 9.55 20.43
CA ALA A 57 3.74 10.72 19.57
C ALA A 57 4.62 10.76 18.30
N SER A 58 5.86 10.24 18.38
CA SER A 58 6.76 10.19 17.22
C SER A 58 6.31 9.20 16.14
N ASP A 59 5.59 8.13 16.51
CA ASP A 59 5.02 7.21 15.52
C ASP A 59 3.90 7.90 14.75
N LEU A 60 3.00 8.61 15.44
CA LEU A 60 1.93 9.39 14.80
C LEU A 60 2.49 10.47 13.84
N VAL A 61 3.57 11.15 14.22
CA VAL A 61 4.26 12.13 13.37
C VAL A 61 4.78 11.47 12.09
N ARG A 62 5.47 10.33 12.23
CA ARG A 62 6.06 9.59 11.11
C ARG A 62 4.98 9.02 10.18
N ASP A 63 4.01 8.32 10.75
CA ASP A 63 3.07 7.49 9.99
C ASP A 63 1.96 8.34 9.34
N LEU A 64 1.64 9.50 9.92
CA LEU A 64 0.64 10.43 9.37
C LEU A 64 1.25 11.62 8.63
N GLY A 65 2.58 11.78 8.63
CA GLY A 65 3.27 12.91 8.00
C GLY A 65 2.89 14.27 8.59
N LEU A 66 2.53 14.31 9.89
CA LEU A 66 2.08 15.51 10.59
C LEU A 66 3.23 16.18 11.34
N ASP A 67 3.14 17.50 11.57
CA ASP A 67 4.14 18.18 12.39
C ASP A 67 4.01 17.85 13.88
N ALA A 68 5.14 17.72 14.57
CA ALA A 68 5.19 17.33 15.98
C ALA A 68 4.44 18.30 16.91
N GLY A 69 4.42 19.60 16.59
CA GLY A 69 3.72 20.62 17.37
C GLY A 69 2.20 20.49 17.25
N TYR A 70 1.71 20.15 16.06
CA TYR A 70 0.30 19.87 15.81
C TYR A 70 -0.14 18.58 16.49
N VAL A 71 0.61 17.48 16.35
CA VAL A 71 0.31 16.21 17.03
C VAL A 71 0.26 16.41 18.55
N SER A 72 1.22 17.13 19.13
CA SER A 72 1.23 17.40 20.57
C SER A 72 0.00 18.20 21.04
N ARG A 73 -0.38 19.26 20.31
CA ARG A 73 -1.59 20.06 20.59
C ARG A 73 -2.86 19.23 20.46
N LEU A 74 -2.92 18.36 19.45
CA LEU A 74 -4.06 17.49 19.20
C LEU A 74 -4.23 16.44 20.30
N LEU A 75 -3.15 15.77 20.70
CA LEU A 75 -3.16 14.80 21.80
C LEU A 75 -3.59 15.45 23.12
N LYS A 76 -3.11 16.67 23.41
CA LYS A 76 -3.54 17.44 24.58
C LYS A 76 -5.06 17.71 24.54
N LYS A 77 -5.61 18.09 23.38
CA LYS A 77 -7.06 18.27 23.19
C LYS A 77 -7.83 16.96 23.43
N PHE A 78 -7.28 15.82 23.05
CA PHE A 78 -7.89 14.51 23.31
C PHE A 78 -7.86 14.14 24.80
N GLU A 79 -6.76 14.41 25.50
CA GLU A 79 -6.65 14.24 26.95
C GLU A 79 -7.65 15.13 27.70
N GLU A 80 -7.76 16.42 27.32
CA GLU A 80 -8.72 17.37 27.90
C GLU A 80 -10.18 16.93 27.68
N ARG A 81 -10.46 16.22 26.59
CA ARG A 81 -11.78 15.63 26.28
C ARG A 81 -11.96 14.23 26.86
N GLY A 82 -10.97 13.69 27.56
CA GLY A 82 -10.99 12.34 28.12
C GLY A 82 -10.98 11.23 27.05
N LEU A 83 -10.57 11.51 25.81
CA LEU A 83 -10.54 10.55 24.70
C LEU A 83 -9.28 9.70 24.68
N ALA A 84 -8.15 10.26 25.14
CA ALA A 84 -6.86 9.58 25.16
C ALA A 84 -6.17 9.82 26.50
N GLU A 85 -5.30 8.89 26.87
CA GLU A 85 -4.47 8.97 28.06
C GLU A 85 -3.02 8.63 27.73
N ARG A 86 -2.09 9.18 28.53
CA ARG A 86 -0.66 8.88 28.43
C ARG A 86 -0.24 8.03 29.61
N ALA A 87 0.41 6.92 29.32
CA ALA A 87 1.13 6.12 30.31
C ALA A 87 2.63 6.24 30.05
N ALA A 88 3.44 6.30 31.11
CA ALA A 88 4.89 6.16 30.94
C ALA A 88 5.19 4.76 30.40
N THR A 89 6.01 4.64 29.34
CA THR A 89 6.46 3.31 28.93
C THR A 89 7.48 2.77 29.94
N GLU A 90 7.47 1.46 30.16
CA GLU A 90 8.42 0.77 31.05
C GLU A 90 9.89 0.94 30.60
N ALA A 91 10.11 1.27 29.32
CA ALA A 91 11.43 1.36 28.71
C ALA A 91 12.08 2.78 28.76
N ASP A 92 11.29 3.87 28.74
CA ASP A 92 11.80 5.24 28.86
C ASP A 92 10.67 6.18 29.33
N ALA A 93 10.83 6.81 30.50
CA ALA A 93 9.86 7.79 31.03
C ALA A 93 9.66 9.01 30.10
N ARG A 94 10.58 9.26 29.17
CA ARG A 94 10.45 10.31 28.13
C ARG A 94 9.61 9.86 26.93
N ARG A 95 9.32 8.57 26.82
CA ARG A 95 8.42 7.99 25.83
C ARG A 95 7.13 7.59 26.55
N SER A 96 6.14 8.47 26.49
CA SER A 96 4.81 8.14 26.98
C SER A 96 4.05 7.43 25.87
N SER A 97 3.57 6.21 26.13
CA SER A 97 2.60 5.54 25.26
C SER A 97 1.27 6.27 25.38
N ILE A 98 0.57 6.32 24.25
CA ILE A 98 -0.73 6.95 24.13
C ILE A 98 -1.73 5.85 23.83
N ALA A 99 -2.81 5.82 24.58
CA ALA A 99 -3.90 4.88 24.38
C ALA A 99 -5.24 5.62 24.38
N LEU A 100 -6.22 5.10 23.64
CA LEU A 100 -7.60 5.55 23.81
C LEU A 100 -8.15 5.09 25.16
N THR A 101 -8.87 5.99 25.83
CA THR A 101 -9.71 5.63 26.96
C THR A 101 -10.96 4.89 26.46
N GLN A 102 -11.79 4.39 27.38
CA GLN A 102 -13.09 3.84 26.98
C GLN A 102 -13.98 4.90 26.31
N VAL A 103 -13.98 6.14 26.82
CA VAL A 103 -14.70 7.27 26.21
C VAL A 103 -14.19 7.56 24.81
N GLY A 104 -12.87 7.48 24.59
CA GLY A 104 -12.25 7.61 23.28
C GLY A 104 -12.71 6.54 22.29
N ARG A 105 -12.72 5.27 22.73
CA ARG A 105 -13.21 4.14 21.93
C ARG A 105 -14.69 4.30 21.58
N ASP A 106 -15.52 4.68 22.54
CA ASP A 106 -16.95 4.88 22.32
C ASP A 106 -17.23 6.06 21.37
N ALA A 107 -16.42 7.12 21.45
CA ALA A 107 -16.50 8.27 20.53
C ALA A 107 -16.01 7.92 19.10
N PHE A 108 -15.03 7.02 18.98
CA PHE A 108 -14.49 6.58 17.69
C PHE A 108 -15.37 5.52 17.01
N ALA A 109 -16.09 4.69 17.77
CA ALA A 109 -16.84 3.56 17.23
C ALA A 109 -17.89 3.93 16.15
N PRO A 110 -18.71 5.00 16.29
CA PRO A 110 -19.63 5.43 15.24
C PRO A 110 -18.90 5.82 13.96
N LEU A 111 -17.79 6.56 14.10
CA LEU A 111 -16.98 6.99 12.96
C LEU A 111 -16.41 5.79 12.19
N ASN A 112 -15.88 4.79 12.92
CA ASN A 112 -15.36 3.58 12.29
C ASN A 112 -16.46 2.79 11.57
N LYS A 113 -17.63 2.66 12.20
CA LYS A 113 -18.79 2.00 11.62
C LYS A 113 -19.26 2.69 10.33
N ASP A 114 -19.38 4.02 10.35
CA ASP A 114 -19.83 4.79 9.20
C ASP A 114 -18.82 4.75 8.05
N SER A 115 -17.52 4.72 8.36
CA SER A 115 -16.44 4.53 7.38
C SER A 115 -16.56 3.17 6.70
N HIS A 116 -16.73 2.10 7.49
CA HIS A 116 -16.96 0.75 6.96
C HIS A 116 -18.22 0.69 6.10
N ALA A 117 -19.32 1.28 6.54
CA ALA A 117 -20.57 1.30 5.78
C ALA A 117 -20.44 2.06 4.46
N GLN A 118 -19.68 3.16 4.43
CA GLN A 118 -19.41 3.91 3.20
C GLN A 118 -18.62 3.08 2.19
N VAL A 119 -17.55 2.40 2.62
CA VAL A 119 -16.76 1.53 1.76
C VAL A 119 -17.59 0.33 1.28
N GLN A 120 -18.38 -0.27 2.17
CA GLN A 120 -19.27 -1.38 1.82
C GLN A 120 -20.29 -0.95 0.74
N ALA A 121 -20.95 0.20 0.92
CA ALA A 121 -21.90 0.73 -0.07
C ALA A 121 -21.27 1.06 -1.43
N LEU A 122 -19.95 1.31 -1.48
CA LEU A 122 -19.20 1.43 -2.73
C LEU A 122 -19.00 0.05 -3.37
N LEU A 123 -18.60 -0.96 -2.60
CA LEU A 123 -18.36 -2.31 -3.07
C LEU A 123 -19.65 -3.04 -3.49
N ASP A 124 -20.77 -2.81 -2.80
CA ASP A 124 -22.08 -3.43 -3.08
C ASP A 124 -22.62 -3.09 -4.48
N LYS A 125 -22.10 -2.03 -5.11
CA LYS A 125 -22.42 -1.64 -6.49
C LYS A 125 -21.70 -2.48 -7.54
N LEU A 126 -20.74 -3.31 -7.12
CA LEU A 126 -19.86 -4.07 -7.99
C LEU A 126 -20.08 -5.58 -7.79
N PRO A 127 -20.10 -6.39 -8.87
CA PRO A 127 -20.01 -7.84 -8.76
C PRO A 127 -18.73 -8.29 -8.01
N PRO A 128 -18.72 -9.46 -7.33
CA PRO A 128 -17.56 -9.91 -6.55
C PRO A 128 -16.22 -9.89 -7.31
N ALA A 129 -16.22 -10.33 -8.58
CA ALA A 129 -15.02 -10.32 -9.40
C ALA A 129 -14.47 -8.90 -9.68
N GLU A 130 -15.35 -7.89 -9.74
CA GLU A 130 -14.95 -6.49 -9.90
C GLU A 130 -14.47 -5.87 -8.59
N GLN A 131 -15.02 -6.31 -7.44
CA GLN A 131 -14.50 -5.94 -6.13
C GLN A 131 -13.05 -6.41 -5.97
N ASP A 132 -12.76 -7.67 -6.30
CA ASP A 132 -11.40 -8.21 -6.25
C ASP A 132 -10.44 -7.45 -7.17
N ARG A 133 -10.90 -7.11 -8.39
CA ARG A 133 -10.12 -6.34 -9.35
C ARG A 133 -9.81 -4.93 -8.82
N LEU A 134 -10.79 -4.27 -8.19
CA LEU A 134 -10.62 -2.95 -7.59
C LEU A 134 -9.61 -2.99 -6.44
N VAL A 135 -9.76 -3.94 -5.50
CA VAL A 135 -8.82 -4.12 -4.37
C VAL A 135 -7.40 -4.37 -4.87
N LYS A 136 -7.22 -5.22 -5.88
CA LYS A 136 -5.91 -5.48 -6.49
C LYS A 136 -5.32 -4.24 -7.16
N ALA A 137 -6.14 -3.42 -7.82
CA ALA A 137 -5.70 -2.17 -8.43
C ALA A 137 -5.26 -1.16 -7.37
N MET A 138 -6.02 -1.04 -6.27
CA MET A 138 -5.65 -0.18 -5.14
C MET A 138 -4.33 -0.60 -4.51
N GLY A 139 -4.10 -1.91 -4.29
CA GLY A 139 -2.80 -2.41 -3.82
C GLY A 139 -1.65 -2.11 -4.79
N THR A 140 -1.92 -2.12 -6.11
CA THR A 140 -0.93 -1.71 -7.12
C THR A 140 -0.62 -0.22 -7.01
N VAL A 141 -1.64 0.64 -6.87
CA VAL A 141 -1.46 2.09 -6.69
C VAL A 141 -0.67 2.38 -5.41
N GLN A 142 -1.01 1.75 -4.28
CA GLN A 142 -0.31 1.91 -3.00
C GLN A 142 1.18 1.55 -3.10
N ARG A 143 1.50 0.44 -3.77
CA ARG A 143 2.91 0.02 -3.97
C ARG A 143 3.69 0.95 -4.89
N LEU A 144 3.03 1.52 -5.92
CA LEU A 144 3.70 2.42 -6.87
C LEU A 144 3.88 3.84 -6.31
N LEU A 145 2.99 4.28 -5.40
CA LEU A 145 3.02 5.63 -4.81
C LEU A 145 3.65 5.68 -3.42
N GLY A 146 3.65 4.57 -2.68
CA GLY A 146 4.23 4.50 -1.35
C GLY A 146 5.69 4.05 -1.39
N ASP A 147 6.48 4.54 -0.43
CA ASP A 147 7.81 3.99 -0.08
C ASP A 147 7.67 2.66 0.67
N LEU A 148 6.72 1.81 0.27
CA LEU A 148 6.64 0.45 0.81
C LEU A 148 7.93 -0.24 0.38
N PRO A 149 8.78 -0.72 1.32
CA PRO A 149 9.91 -1.55 0.95
C PRO A 149 9.35 -2.67 0.07
N GLU A 150 9.97 -2.90 -1.09
CA GLU A 150 9.61 -4.07 -1.89
C GLU A 150 9.50 -5.25 -0.95
N PRO A 151 8.39 -6.01 -0.96
CA PRO A 151 8.24 -7.16 -0.09
C PRO A 151 9.53 -7.96 -0.27
N ARG A 152 10.30 -8.12 0.80
CA ARG A 152 11.45 -9.02 0.81
C ARG A 152 10.87 -10.42 0.71
N VAL A 153 10.48 -10.81 -0.51
CA VAL A 153 10.10 -12.17 -0.81
C VAL A 153 11.34 -12.98 -0.46
N PRO A 154 11.28 -13.89 0.53
CA PRO A 154 12.44 -14.70 0.84
C PRO A 154 12.81 -15.46 -0.43
N TYR A 155 13.98 -15.13 -0.99
CA TYR A 155 14.48 -15.84 -2.14
C TYR A 155 14.89 -17.24 -1.69
N VAL A 156 14.40 -18.25 -2.39
CA VAL A 156 14.81 -19.64 -2.17
C VAL A 156 15.69 -20.03 -3.34
N LEU A 157 16.99 -20.13 -3.09
CA LEU A 157 17.93 -20.72 -4.06
C LEU A 157 17.73 -22.25 -4.01
N ARG A 158 17.26 -22.84 -5.10
CA ARG A 158 17.00 -24.28 -5.21
C ARG A 158 17.54 -24.85 -6.51
N PRO A 159 17.87 -26.16 -6.56
CA PRO A 159 18.19 -26.84 -7.82
C PRO A 159 17.08 -26.73 -8.86
N LEU A 160 17.47 -26.87 -10.13
CA LEU A 160 16.57 -26.93 -11.26
C LEU A 160 15.60 -28.11 -11.11
N GLN A 161 14.32 -27.85 -11.36
CA GLN A 161 13.22 -28.82 -11.31
C GLN A 161 12.55 -28.95 -12.68
N VAL A 162 11.82 -30.05 -12.86
CA VAL A 162 11.00 -30.26 -14.06
C VAL A 162 10.02 -29.11 -14.21
N GLY A 163 10.01 -28.50 -15.40
CA GLY A 163 9.18 -27.34 -15.72
C GLY A 163 9.92 -25.99 -15.68
N ASP A 164 11.07 -25.89 -14.98
CA ASP A 164 11.80 -24.63 -14.87
C ASP A 164 12.32 -24.13 -16.21
N ILE A 165 12.86 -25.01 -17.05
CA ILE A 165 13.40 -24.62 -18.37
C ILE A 165 12.32 -24.02 -19.24
N GLY A 166 11.15 -24.67 -19.32
CA GLY A 166 10.01 -24.13 -20.06
C GLY A 166 9.50 -22.81 -19.48
N TRP A 167 9.52 -22.67 -18.14
CA TRP A 167 9.16 -21.41 -17.50
C TRP A 167 10.15 -20.28 -17.83
N VAL A 168 11.46 -20.52 -17.77
CA VAL A 168 12.50 -19.51 -18.09
C VAL A 168 12.40 -19.10 -19.55
N THR A 169 12.34 -20.06 -20.48
CA THR A 169 12.17 -19.79 -21.92
C THR A 169 10.97 -18.89 -22.17
N ARG A 170 9.79 -19.27 -21.66
CA ARG A 170 8.56 -18.48 -21.83
C ARG A 170 8.66 -17.09 -21.21
N ARG A 171 9.26 -16.96 -20.03
CA ARG A 171 9.38 -15.66 -19.35
C ARG A 171 10.31 -14.73 -20.12
N GLN A 172 11.46 -15.21 -20.59
CA GLN A 172 12.37 -14.40 -21.39
C GLN A 172 11.75 -14.04 -22.74
N GLY A 173 11.13 -14.98 -23.45
CA GLY A 173 10.46 -14.70 -24.73
C GLY A 173 9.43 -13.58 -24.61
N LEU A 174 8.53 -13.67 -23.64
CA LEU A 174 7.49 -12.64 -23.44
C LEU A 174 8.04 -11.29 -23.00
N ILE A 175 8.98 -11.25 -22.04
CA ILE A 175 9.54 -9.99 -21.52
C ILE A 175 10.35 -9.28 -22.62
N TYR A 176 11.19 -10.01 -23.35
CA TYR A 176 12.06 -9.40 -24.35
C TYR A 176 11.29 -8.99 -25.61
N ALA A 177 10.25 -9.72 -26.00
CA ALA A 177 9.32 -9.26 -27.03
C ALA A 177 8.63 -7.95 -26.63
N GLN A 178 8.18 -7.84 -25.38
CA GLN A 178 7.49 -6.66 -24.87
C GLN A 178 8.41 -5.44 -24.75
N ASP A 179 9.60 -5.60 -24.17
CA ASP A 179 10.44 -4.49 -23.76
C ASP A 179 11.48 -4.10 -24.83
N TYR A 180 11.87 -5.05 -25.71
CA TYR A 180 12.91 -4.86 -26.72
C TYR A 180 12.46 -5.17 -28.15
N GLY A 181 11.22 -5.65 -28.34
CA GLY A 181 10.66 -5.95 -29.66
C GLY A 181 11.28 -7.17 -30.35
N TRP A 182 11.87 -8.09 -29.59
CA TRP A 182 12.47 -9.31 -30.12
C TRP A 182 11.39 -10.34 -30.51
N ASP A 183 11.65 -11.10 -31.57
CA ASP A 183 10.68 -12.05 -32.13
C ASP A 183 10.90 -13.49 -31.60
N GLU A 184 10.15 -14.44 -32.15
CA GLU A 184 10.19 -15.85 -31.76
C GLU A 184 11.56 -16.51 -31.91
N THR A 185 12.46 -15.95 -32.74
CA THR A 185 13.80 -16.49 -32.93
C THR A 185 14.64 -16.39 -31.65
N TYR A 186 14.39 -15.37 -30.83
CA TYR A 186 15.03 -15.24 -29.53
C TYR A 186 14.53 -16.29 -28.53
N GLU A 187 13.22 -16.57 -28.52
CA GLU A 187 12.65 -17.63 -27.67
C GLU A 187 13.28 -18.99 -28.03
N ALA A 188 13.45 -19.28 -29.33
CA ALA A 188 14.12 -20.48 -29.80
C ALA A 188 15.60 -20.56 -29.33
N LEU A 189 16.34 -19.45 -29.42
CA LEU A 189 17.72 -19.38 -28.92
C LEU A 189 17.83 -19.64 -27.42
N VAL A 190 16.95 -19.04 -26.61
CA VAL A 190 16.91 -19.27 -25.16
C VAL A 190 16.60 -20.73 -24.87
N ALA A 191 15.65 -21.33 -25.59
CA ALA A 191 15.35 -22.76 -25.47
C ALA A 191 16.55 -23.64 -25.81
N GLU A 192 17.31 -23.32 -26.86
CA GLU A 192 18.52 -24.04 -27.27
C GLU A 192 19.60 -24.00 -26.18
N ILE A 193 19.92 -22.81 -25.68
CA ILE A 193 20.92 -22.61 -24.61
C ILE A 193 20.53 -23.39 -23.36
N LEU A 194 19.27 -23.29 -22.93
CA LEU A 194 18.80 -23.96 -21.73
C LEU A 194 18.74 -25.48 -21.89
N ALA A 195 18.37 -25.98 -23.08
CA ALA A 195 18.41 -27.40 -23.37
C ALA A 195 19.86 -27.93 -23.37
N GLU A 196 20.80 -27.18 -23.93
CA GLU A 196 22.23 -27.53 -23.91
C GLU A 196 22.78 -27.52 -22.47
N PHE A 197 22.45 -26.52 -21.68
CA PHE A 197 22.83 -26.43 -20.27
C PHE A 197 22.38 -27.67 -19.49
N VAL A 198 21.11 -28.08 -19.61
CA VAL A 198 20.62 -29.29 -18.92
C VAL A 198 21.31 -30.56 -19.40
N ARG A 199 21.62 -30.67 -20.70
CA ARG A 199 22.33 -31.84 -21.25
C ARG A 199 23.76 -31.97 -20.74
N LYS A 200 24.43 -30.84 -20.48
CA LYS A 200 25.83 -30.79 -20.03
C LYS A 200 25.99 -30.50 -18.54
N PHE A 201 24.87 -30.44 -17.80
CA PHE A 201 24.83 -29.97 -16.42
C PHE A 201 25.76 -30.76 -15.49
N ASP A 202 26.75 -30.08 -14.89
CA ASP A 202 27.61 -30.64 -13.84
C ASP A 202 27.17 -30.13 -12.46
N PRO A 203 26.50 -30.97 -11.64
CA PRO A 203 26.03 -30.57 -10.31
C PRO A 203 27.17 -30.28 -9.31
N LYS A 204 28.45 -30.49 -9.65
CA LYS A 204 29.58 -30.10 -8.81
C LYS A 204 29.96 -28.63 -8.99
N TRP A 205 29.78 -28.08 -10.19
CA TRP A 205 30.28 -26.76 -10.57
C TRP A 205 29.18 -25.79 -11.03
N GLU A 206 28.02 -26.32 -11.43
CA GLU A 206 26.96 -25.55 -12.04
C GLU A 206 25.71 -25.54 -11.17
N ARG A 207 25.09 -24.35 -11.12
CA ARG A 207 23.81 -24.05 -10.48
C ARG A 207 23.03 -23.11 -11.39
N ALA A 208 21.70 -23.16 -11.33
CA ALA A 208 20.81 -22.39 -12.19
C ALA A 208 20.09 -21.28 -11.41
N TRP A 209 20.81 -20.58 -10.54
CA TRP A 209 20.34 -19.45 -9.73
C TRP A 209 21.40 -18.36 -9.62
#